data_AF-A0A1G8SJY0-F1
#
_entry.id   AF-A0A1G8SJY0-F1
#
_cell.length_a   1.000
_cell.length_b   1.000
_cell.length_c   1.000
_cell.angle_alpha   90.00
_cell.angle_beta   90.00
_cell.angle_gamma   90.00
#
_symmetry.space_group_name_H-M   'P 1'
#
loop_
_entity.id
_entity.type
_entity.pdbx_description
1 polymer ?
#
loop_
_entity_poly.entity_id
_entity_poly.type
_entity_poly.pdbx_seq_one_letter_code
_entity_poly.pdbx_strand_id
1 'polypeptide(L)'
;MPDEEIEHVLAGGQYHGVFEQSAGLFVTGFFNNVLENTIGVPVETAEGTTAMFIRPDHEQQLGEFRFFLALLLVLTVIFSFLFVALTARRIVKPVTSLTEATKKISDGSFDIDLNVRRKDEIGQLAKHFTSMSKDLRQLEAMRQEFVSNVSHEIQSPLSTIRGITQTLQQSELDEDQKEKYINIIEKESGRLASLSRQLLTLASLDNEDKIVKEQPVDVQQQVKEIIQTLRFEWQEKALYIEIEGKAEHV
;
A
#
# COMPACT_ATOMS: atom_id res chain seq x y z
N MET A 1 -66.69 -16.21 22.20
CA MET A 1 -66.83 -16.82 20.87
C MET A 1 -68.03 -16.21 20.18
N PRO A 2 -68.05 -16.12 18.85
CA PRO A 2 -69.27 -15.78 18.11
C PRO A 2 -70.39 -16.76 18.46
N ASP A 3 -71.63 -16.26 18.59
CA ASP A 3 -72.77 -17.08 19.03
C ASP A 3 -73.09 -18.22 18.06
N GLU A 4 -72.84 -18.02 16.76
CA GLU A 4 -73.02 -19.02 15.70
C GLU A 4 -72.16 -20.28 15.92
N GLU A 5 -70.92 -20.13 16.39
CA GLU A 5 -70.03 -21.26 16.68
C GLU A 5 -70.41 -21.99 17.96
N ILE A 6 -70.97 -21.27 18.94
CA ILE A 6 -71.49 -21.87 20.18
C ILE A 6 -72.70 -22.74 19.85
N GLU A 7 -73.63 -22.22 19.04
CA GLU A 7 -74.82 -22.97 18.59
C GLU A 7 -74.43 -24.20 17.75
N HIS A 8 -73.45 -24.08 16.86
CA HIS A 8 -72.94 -25.20 16.06
C HIS A 8 -72.36 -26.32 16.94
N VAL A 9 -71.61 -25.98 17.99
CA VAL A 9 -71.06 -26.96 18.93
C VAL A 9 -72.17 -27.58 19.79
N LEU A 10 -73.14 -26.79 20.28
CA LEU A 10 -74.30 -27.29 21.03
C LEU A 10 -75.17 -28.25 20.20
N ALA A 11 -75.25 -28.05 18.88
CA ALA A 11 -75.95 -28.93 17.94
C ALA A 11 -75.20 -30.25 17.65
N GLY A 12 -74.02 -30.46 18.23
CA GLY A 12 -73.22 -31.67 18.07
C GLY A 12 -72.02 -31.52 17.12
N GLY A 13 -71.80 -30.33 16.55
CA GLY A 13 -70.64 -30.02 15.71
C GLY A 13 -69.34 -29.85 16.51
N GLN A 14 -68.20 -29.87 15.83
CA GLN A 14 -66.90 -29.56 16.44
C GLN A 14 -66.33 -28.29 15.81
N TYR A 15 -65.82 -27.38 16.63
CA TYR A 15 -65.16 -26.15 16.19
C TYR A 15 -63.64 -26.29 16.27
N HIS A 16 -62.92 -25.94 15.20
CA HIS A 16 -61.46 -26.10 15.07
C HIS A 16 -60.76 -24.81 14.61
N GLY A 17 -60.91 -23.72 15.36
CA GLY A 17 -60.33 -22.42 14.95
C GLY A 17 -58.79 -22.38 14.91
N VAL A 18 -58.10 -23.34 15.54
CA VAL A 18 -56.62 -23.48 15.49
C VAL A 18 -56.09 -23.82 14.08
N PHE A 19 -56.88 -24.49 13.24
CA PHE A 19 -56.44 -25.00 11.93
C PHE A 19 -56.97 -24.18 10.75
N GLU A 20 -57.99 -23.35 10.95
CA GLU A 20 -58.64 -22.55 9.89
C GLU A 20 -57.92 -21.22 9.61
N GLN A 21 -56.97 -20.80 10.45
CA GLN A 21 -56.23 -19.55 10.24
C GLN A 21 -55.04 -19.76 9.27
N SER A 22 -55.02 -19.00 8.18
CA SER A 22 -53.90 -19.01 7.22
C SER A 22 -52.62 -18.49 7.90
N ALA A 23 -51.58 -19.33 7.97
CA ALA A 23 -50.26 -18.90 8.43
C ALA A 23 -49.71 -17.80 7.49
N GLY A 24 -49.77 -16.54 7.93
CA GLY A 24 -49.07 -15.44 7.27
C GLY A 24 -47.55 -15.61 7.37
N LEU A 25 -46.79 -14.69 6.75
CA LEU A 25 -45.32 -14.72 6.67
C LEU A 25 -44.61 -14.84 8.04
N PHE A 26 -45.31 -14.54 9.13
CA PHE A 26 -44.89 -14.75 10.50
C PHE A 26 -45.76 -15.84 11.14
N VAL A 27 -45.13 -16.92 11.60
CA VAL A 27 -45.75 -18.01 12.39
C VAL A 27 -46.04 -17.51 13.83
N THR A 28 -46.72 -16.37 13.97
CA THR A 28 -47.04 -15.75 15.27
C THR A 28 -48.51 -15.88 15.64
N GLY A 29 -49.40 -16.14 14.67
CA GLY A 29 -50.84 -16.31 14.88
C GLY A 29 -51.19 -17.45 15.86
N PHE A 30 -50.48 -18.58 15.75
CA PHE A 30 -50.63 -19.74 16.64
C PHE A 30 -50.35 -19.45 18.12
N PHE A 31 -49.62 -18.38 18.42
CA PHE A 31 -49.27 -17.98 19.78
C PHE A 31 -50.17 -16.87 20.35
N ASN A 32 -51.16 -16.41 19.58
CA ASN A 32 -52.07 -15.36 20.03
C ASN A 32 -53.15 -15.93 20.97
N ASN A 33 -53.35 -15.27 22.11
CA ASN A 33 -54.35 -15.65 23.11
C ASN A 33 -55.76 -15.11 22.74
N VAL A 34 -56.25 -15.46 21.55
CA VAL A 34 -57.58 -15.04 21.06
C VAL A 34 -58.58 -16.19 21.23
N LEU A 35 -59.85 -15.87 21.50
CA LEU A 35 -60.93 -16.86 21.66
C LEU A 35 -61.06 -17.78 20.42
N GLU A 36 -60.75 -17.27 19.23
CA GLU A 36 -60.77 -18.01 17.96
C GLU A 36 -59.78 -19.19 17.93
N ASN A 37 -58.70 -19.18 18.72
CA ASN A 37 -57.70 -20.27 18.76
C ASN A 37 -58.07 -21.36 19.79
N THR A 38 -59.31 -21.86 19.72
CA THR A 38 -59.88 -22.80 20.69
C THR A 38 -60.53 -23.97 19.97
N ILE A 39 -60.53 -25.15 20.59
CA ILE A 39 -61.28 -26.31 20.11
C ILE A 39 -62.60 -26.40 20.90
N GLY A 40 -63.71 -26.38 20.19
CA GLY A 40 -65.05 -26.51 20.77
C GLY A 40 -65.61 -27.91 20.57
N VAL A 41 -66.02 -28.58 21.65
CA VAL A 41 -66.64 -29.91 21.62
C VAL A 41 -67.91 -29.96 22.49
N PRO A 42 -68.97 -30.66 22.05
CA PRO A 42 -70.14 -30.90 22.87
C PRO A 42 -69.81 -31.90 23.98
N VAL A 43 -70.25 -31.61 25.19
CA VAL A 43 -70.10 -32.50 26.34
C VAL A 43 -71.48 -32.70 26.97
N GLU A 44 -71.89 -33.95 27.10
CA GLU A 44 -73.12 -34.31 27.81
C GLU A 44 -72.90 -34.18 29.32
N THR A 45 -73.74 -33.40 29.97
CA THR A 45 -73.74 -33.23 31.43
C THR A 45 -75.10 -33.65 32.00
N ALA A 46 -75.19 -33.79 33.32
CA ALA A 46 -76.45 -34.14 34.00
C ALA A 46 -77.58 -33.10 33.77
N GLU A 47 -77.24 -31.89 33.32
CA GLU A 47 -78.18 -30.79 33.04
C GLU A 47 -78.44 -30.57 31.53
N GLY A 48 -77.84 -31.38 30.65
CA GLY A 48 -77.98 -31.32 29.19
C GLY A 48 -76.65 -31.19 28.44
N THR A 49 -76.73 -31.04 27.12
CA THR A 49 -75.55 -30.85 26.25
C THR A 49 -74.99 -29.44 26.45
N THR A 50 -73.72 -29.35 26.85
CA THR A 50 -73.00 -28.08 27.02
C THR A 50 -71.84 -27.99 26.03
N ALA A 51 -71.59 -26.82 25.46
CA ALA A 51 -70.42 -26.58 24.63
C ALA A 51 -69.18 -26.29 25.50
N MET A 52 -68.17 -27.16 25.41
CA MET A 52 -66.88 -26.98 26.09
C MET A 52 -65.84 -26.47 25.11
N PHE A 53 -65.14 -25.40 25.49
CA PHE A 53 -64.10 -24.76 24.70
C PHE A 53 -62.75 -24.90 25.41
N ILE A 54 -61.82 -25.65 24.81
CA ILE A 54 -60.50 -25.95 25.38
C ILE A 54 -59.41 -25.32 24.52
N ARG A 55 -58.50 -24.58 25.16
CA ARG A 55 -57.31 -24.01 24.52
C ARG A 55 -56.05 -24.32 25.33
N PRO A 56 -54.87 -24.45 24.70
CA PRO A 56 -53.62 -24.61 25.42
C PRO A 56 -53.29 -23.33 26.22
N ASP A 57 -52.73 -23.49 27.42
CA ASP A 57 -52.17 -22.37 28.17
C ASP A 57 -50.74 -22.07 27.67
N HIS A 58 -50.64 -21.08 26.77
CA HIS A 58 -49.39 -20.69 26.14
C HIS A 58 -48.50 -19.80 27.03
N GLU A 59 -48.97 -19.34 28.20
CA GLU A 59 -48.18 -18.50 29.12
C GLU A 59 -46.88 -19.21 29.55
N GLN A 60 -46.93 -20.54 29.76
CA GLN A 60 -45.77 -21.33 30.17
C GLN A 60 -44.79 -21.59 29.01
N GLN A 61 -45.29 -21.78 27.78
CA GLN A 61 -44.43 -22.03 26.60
C GLN A 61 -43.64 -20.78 26.17
N LEU A 62 -44.16 -19.59 26.44
CA LEU A 62 -43.50 -18.32 26.12
C LEU A 62 -42.25 -18.06 26.99
N GLY A 63 -42.15 -18.64 28.19
CA GLY A 63 -41.00 -18.48 29.09
C GLY A 63 -39.71 -19.09 28.54
N GLU A 64 -39.77 -20.34 28.07
CA GLU A 64 -38.63 -21.04 27.48
C GLU A 64 -38.13 -20.34 26.20
N PHE A 65 -39.07 -19.85 25.38
CA PHE A 65 -38.76 -19.08 24.18
C PHE A 65 -38.03 -17.76 24.50
N ARG A 66 -38.45 -17.03 25.54
CA ARG A 66 -37.78 -15.80 25.98
C ARG A 66 -36.34 -16.08 26.47
N PHE A 67 -36.11 -17.16 27.20
CA PHE A 67 -34.77 -17.55 27.64
C PHE A 67 -33.88 -17.94 26.44
N PHE A 68 -34.41 -18.71 25.51
CA PHE A 68 -33.72 -19.06 24.27
C PHE A 68 -33.32 -17.81 23.47
N LEU A 69 -34.24 -16.86 23.29
CA LEU A 69 -33.96 -15.59 22.62
C LEU A 69 -32.90 -14.76 23.37
N ALA A 70 -32.99 -14.68 24.70
CA ALA A 70 -32.00 -13.96 25.51
C ALA A 70 -30.60 -14.56 25.37
N LEU A 71 -30.48 -15.90 25.38
CA LEU A 71 -29.22 -16.60 25.15
C LEU A 71 -28.66 -16.31 23.76
N LEU A 72 -29.51 -16.34 22.72
CA LEU A 72 -29.12 -16.06 21.34
C LEU A 72 -28.60 -14.62 21.20
N LEU A 73 -29.28 -13.64 21.82
CA LEU A 73 -28.82 -12.25 21.85
C LEU A 73 -27.46 -12.11 22.54
N VAL A 74 -27.28 -12.75 23.70
CA VAL A 74 -25.99 -12.72 24.42
C VAL A 74 -24.88 -13.33 23.57
N LEU A 75 -25.11 -14.49 22.95
CA LEU A 75 -24.13 -15.12 22.06
C LEU A 75 -23.79 -14.21 20.87
N THR A 76 -24.77 -13.55 20.28
CA THR A 76 -24.56 -12.63 19.14
C THR A 76 -23.66 -11.46 19.55
N VAL A 77 -23.89 -10.88 20.73
CA VAL A 77 -23.03 -9.80 21.26
C VAL A 77 -21.61 -10.30 21.50
N ILE A 78 -21.45 -11.49 22.07
CA ILE A 78 -20.14 -12.10 22.32
C ILE A 78 -19.40 -12.35 20.99
N PHE A 79 -20.06 -12.96 20.00
CA PHE A 79 -19.47 -13.22 18.70
C PHE A 79 -19.12 -11.93 17.96
N SER A 80 -19.97 -10.90 18.06
CA SER A 80 -19.69 -9.58 17.49
C SER A 80 -18.41 -8.98 18.07
N PHE A 81 -18.27 -8.98 19.41
CA PHE A 81 -17.08 -8.46 20.06
C PHE A 81 -15.81 -9.27 19.68
N LEU A 82 -15.93 -10.59 19.63
CA LEU A 82 -14.83 -11.48 19.21
C LEU A 82 -14.41 -11.19 17.76
N PHE A 83 -15.37 -11.02 16.84
CA PHE A 83 -15.12 -10.75 15.44
C PHE A 83 -14.43 -9.39 15.23
N VAL A 84 -14.87 -8.36 15.95
CA VAL A 84 -14.23 -7.04 15.96
C VAL A 84 -12.79 -7.13 16.47
N ALA A 85 -12.57 -7.83 17.59
CA ALA A 85 -11.22 -7.99 18.15
C ALA A 85 -10.27 -8.74 17.19
N LEU A 86 -10.78 -9.75 16.48
CA LEU A 86 -10.02 -10.52 15.50
C LEU A 86 -9.67 -9.68 14.26
N THR A 87 -10.66 -8.96 13.72
CA THR A 87 -10.48 -8.06 12.57
C THR A 87 -9.52 -6.92 12.89
N ALA A 88 -9.63 -6.32 14.07
CA ALA A 88 -8.73 -5.27 14.52
C ALA A 88 -7.27 -5.75 14.56
N ARG A 89 -7.03 -6.96 15.07
CA ARG A 89 -5.67 -7.53 15.16
C ARG A 89 -5.13 -8.03 13.81
N ARG A 90 -5.98 -8.61 12.96
CA ARG A 90 -5.55 -9.24 11.70
C ARG A 90 -5.62 -8.34 10.47
N ILE A 91 -6.36 -7.23 10.49
CA ILE A 91 -6.50 -6.36 9.32
C ILE A 91 -6.13 -4.94 9.69
N VAL A 92 -6.84 -4.36 10.66
CA VAL A 92 -6.71 -2.92 10.97
C VAL A 92 -5.28 -2.59 11.42
N LYS A 93 -4.74 -3.30 12.42
CA LYS A 93 -3.43 -2.98 12.99
C LYS A 93 -2.27 -3.03 11.96
N PRO A 94 -2.13 -4.07 11.12
CA PRO A 94 -1.13 -4.08 10.05
C PRO A 94 -1.30 -2.96 9.02
N VAL A 95 -2.54 -2.63 8.64
CA VAL A 95 -2.82 -1.54 7.69
C VAL A 95 -2.45 -0.19 8.31
N THR A 96 -2.78 0.05 9.57
CA THR A 96 -2.38 1.28 10.26
C THR A 96 -0.87 1.40 10.40
N SER A 97 -0.14 0.29 10.63
CA SER A 97 1.32 0.29 10.65
C SER A 97 1.94 0.64 9.29
N LEU A 98 1.36 0.17 8.19
CA LEU A 98 1.76 0.57 6.83
C LEU A 98 1.49 2.07 6.57
N THR A 99 0.36 2.59 7.06
CA THR A 99 0.04 4.02 6.96
C THR A 99 1.06 4.87 7.72
N GLU A 100 1.40 4.49 8.96
CA GLU A 100 2.42 5.18 9.76
C GLU A 100 3.81 5.11 9.12
N ALA A 101 4.17 3.95 8.57
CA ALA A 101 5.41 3.79 7.82
C ALA A 101 5.46 4.70 6.59
N THR A 102 4.38 4.76 5.82
CA THR A 102 4.27 5.68 4.66
C THR A 102 4.49 7.13 5.08
N LYS A 103 3.94 7.55 6.22
CA LYS A 103 4.15 8.90 6.76
C LYS A 103 5.62 9.14 7.14
N LYS A 104 6.31 8.14 7.71
CA LYS A 104 7.75 8.26 8.00
C LYS A 104 8.58 8.43 6.72
N ILE A 105 8.24 7.71 5.64
CA ILE A 105 8.90 7.89 4.33
C ILE A 105 8.67 9.32 3.81
N SER A 106 7.44 9.86 3.91
CA SER A 106 7.19 11.23 3.47
C SER A 106 7.97 12.28 4.27
N ASP A 107 8.30 11.98 5.52
CA ASP A 107 9.14 12.82 6.38
C ASP A 107 10.65 12.60 6.15
N GLY A 108 11.05 11.77 5.16
CA GLY A 108 12.44 11.50 4.78
C GLY A 108 13.11 10.37 5.55
N SER A 109 12.37 9.60 6.35
CA SER A 109 12.90 8.45 7.10
C SER A 109 12.66 7.15 6.36
N PHE A 110 13.72 6.57 5.80
CA PHE A 110 13.67 5.34 4.99
C PHE A 110 14.04 4.05 5.75
N ASP A 111 14.42 4.16 7.03
CA ASP A 111 14.73 3.00 7.87
C ASP A 111 13.44 2.43 8.48
N ILE A 112 12.76 1.59 7.70
CA ILE A 112 11.47 1.01 8.09
C ILE A 112 11.56 -0.51 8.05
N ASP A 113 11.44 -1.11 9.23
CA ASP A 113 11.23 -2.55 9.38
C ASP A 113 9.77 -2.83 9.72
N LEU A 114 9.04 -3.34 8.73
CA LEU A 114 7.72 -3.92 8.92
C LEU A 114 7.91 -5.41 9.19
N ASN A 115 8.07 -5.79 10.45
CA ASN A 115 8.21 -7.18 10.88
C ASN A 115 6.90 -7.97 10.70
N VAL A 116 6.55 -8.25 9.44
CA VAL A 116 5.31 -8.90 9.04
C VAL A 116 5.64 -10.33 8.59
N ARG A 117 5.66 -11.26 9.55
CA ARG A 117 5.83 -12.71 9.28
C ARG A 117 4.59 -13.36 8.63
N ARG A 118 3.69 -12.56 8.05
CA ARG A 118 2.42 -13.00 7.46
C ARG A 118 2.64 -13.45 6.02
N LYS A 119 1.84 -14.42 5.55
CA LYS A 119 1.96 -15.05 4.22
C LYS A 119 0.79 -14.75 3.28
N ASP A 120 -0.02 -13.75 3.61
CA ASP A 120 -1.16 -13.31 2.80
C ASP A 120 -0.82 -12.00 2.06
N GLU A 121 -1.83 -11.37 1.46
CA GLU A 121 -1.70 -10.18 0.61
C GLU A 121 -1.11 -8.99 1.37
N ILE A 122 -1.47 -8.79 2.65
CA ILE A 122 -0.88 -7.72 3.47
C ILE A 122 0.58 -8.04 3.79
N GLY A 123 0.92 -9.32 4.00
CA GLY A 123 2.31 -9.75 4.15
C GLY A 123 3.14 -9.48 2.89
N GLN A 124 2.58 -9.75 1.71
CA GLN A 124 3.24 -9.44 0.43
C GLN A 124 3.39 -7.93 0.24
N LEU A 125 2.34 -7.15 0.51
CA LEU A 125 2.39 -5.69 0.45
C LEU A 125 3.46 -5.13 1.39
N ALA A 126 3.57 -5.62 2.62
CA ALA A 126 4.61 -5.21 3.56
C ALA A 126 6.03 -5.52 3.03
N LYS A 127 6.24 -6.68 2.40
CA LYS A 127 7.53 -7.01 1.77
C LYS A 127 7.87 -6.06 0.62
N HIS A 128 6.92 -5.79 -0.27
CA HIS A 128 7.12 -4.85 -1.38
C HIS A 128 7.41 -3.44 -0.85
N PHE A 129 6.68 -3.00 0.18
CA PHE A 129 6.92 -1.72 0.84
C PHE A 129 8.32 -1.65 1.45
N THR A 130 8.77 -2.68 2.16
CA THR A 130 10.13 -2.73 2.71
C THR A 130 11.20 -2.70 1.62
N SER A 131 10.99 -3.39 0.50
CA SER A 131 11.90 -3.31 -0.65
C SER A 131 11.96 -1.88 -1.20
N MET A 132 10.81 -1.27 -1.46
CA MET A 132 10.73 0.12 -1.93
C MET A 132 11.43 1.09 -0.97
N SER A 133 11.21 0.94 0.34
CA SER A 133 11.87 1.77 1.36
C SER A 133 13.39 1.63 1.32
N LYS A 134 13.90 0.40 1.10
CA LYS A 134 15.33 0.13 0.95
C LYS A 134 15.91 0.78 -0.31
N ASP A 135 15.20 0.66 -1.43
CA ASP A 135 15.64 1.23 -2.72
C ASP A 135 15.66 2.76 -2.64
N LEU A 136 14.65 3.38 -2.02
CA LEU A 136 14.63 4.81 -1.74
C LEU A 136 15.78 5.24 -0.83
N ARG A 137 16.09 4.47 0.21
CA ARG A 137 17.24 4.74 1.08
C ARG A 137 18.55 4.74 0.31
N GLN A 138 18.71 3.77 -0.59
CA GLN A 138 19.91 3.67 -1.42
C GLN A 138 20.01 4.86 -2.39
N LEU A 139 18.91 5.23 -3.04
CA LEU A 139 18.84 6.41 -3.89
C LEU A 139 19.20 7.69 -3.14
N GLU A 140 18.65 7.90 -1.95
CA GLU A 140 18.98 9.09 -1.15
C GLU A 140 20.45 9.10 -0.70
N ALA A 141 21.01 7.93 -0.34
CA ALA A 141 22.42 7.83 0.00
C ALA A 141 23.32 8.19 -1.19
N MET A 142 23.02 7.66 -2.38
CA MET A 142 23.74 8.00 -3.61
C MET A 142 23.61 9.49 -3.96
N ARG A 143 22.41 10.07 -3.78
CA ARG A 143 22.19 11.51 -3.98
C ARG A 143 23.04 12.35 -3.04
N GLN A 144 23.10 11.99 -1.76
CA GLN A 144 23.92 12.71 -0.76
C GLN A 144 25.41 12.60 -1.07
N GLU A 145 25.88 11.40 -1.40
CA GLU A 145 27.27 11.17 -1.81
C GLU A 145 27.63 12.00 -3.06
N PHE A 146 26.77 11.99 -4.08
CA PHE A 146 26.94 12.79 -5.28
C PHE A 146 27.06 14.29 -4.96
N VAL A 147 26.12 14.83 -4.18
CA VAL A 147 26.14 16.25 -3.78
C VAL A 147 27.42 16.60 -3.01
N SER A 148 27.87 15.72 -2.12
CA SER A 148 29.10 15.93 -1.34
C SER A 148 30.33 15.94 -2.26
N ASN A 149 30.44 14.97 -3.16
CA ASN A 149 31.56 14.84 -4.08
C ASN A 149 31.64 16.05 -5.03
N VAL A 150 30.51 16.46 -5.61
CA VAL A 150 30.43 17.65 -6.46
C VAL A 150 30.84 18.90 -5.69
N SER A 151 30.36 19.04 -4.45
CA SER A 151 30.72 20.19 -3.60
C SER A 151 32.23 20.26 -3.34
N HIS A 152 32.87 19.12 -3.03
CA HIS A 152 34.32 19.08 -2.82
C HIS A 152 35.12 19.39 -4.09
N GLU A 153 34.75 18.80 -5.22
CA GLU A 153 35.43 19.02 -6.51
C GLU A 153 35.30 20.47 -7.00
N ILE A 154 34.23 21.19 -6.62
CA ILE A 154 34.08 22.62 -6.92
C ILE A 154 34.83 23.49 -5.90
N GLN A 155 34.79 23.14 -4.62
CA GLN A 155 35.39 23.97 -3.55
C GLN A 155 36.91 24.07 -3.67
N SER A 156 37.59 22.99 -4.05
CA SER A 156 39.07 22.98 -4.20
C SER A 156 39.59 24.00 -5.23
N PRO A 157 39.20 23.96 -6.52
CA PRO A 157 39.64 24.93 -7.52
C PRO A 157 39.21 26.35 -7.16
N LEU A 158 38.00 26.53 -6.61
CA LEU A 158 37.50 27.84 -6.20
C LEU A 158 38.32 28.45 -5.06
N SER A 159 38.76 27.64 -4.10
CA SER A 159 39.60 28.08 -2.98
C SER A 159 40.99 28.48 -3.47
N THR A 160 41.54 27.75 -4.43
CA THR A 160 42.82 28.09 -5.08
C THR A 160 42.72 29.42 -5.83
N ILE A 161 41.69 29.59 -6.67
CA ILE A 161 41.45 30.86 -7.38
C ILE A 161 41.32 32.00 -6.37
N ARG A 162 40.51 31.83 -5.33
CA ARG A 162 40.33 32.86 -4.30
C ARG A 162 41.63 33.20 -3.58
N GLY A 163 42.40 32.22 -3.14
CA GLY A 163 43.68 32.43 -2.46
C GLY A 163 44.67 33.21 -3.34
N ILE A 164 44.78 32.83 -4.62
CA ILE A 164 45.66 33.51 -5.57
C ILE A 164 45.19 34.94 -5.84
N THR A 165 43.89 35.16 -6.05
CA THR A 165 43.36 36.52 -6.25
C THR A 165 43.61 37.42 -5.04
N GLN A 166 43.56 36.89 -3.81
CA GLN A 166 43.93 37.63 -2.61
C GLN A 166 45.43 37.97 -2.58
N THR A 167 46.32 37.03 -2.93
CA THR A 167 47.76 37.28 -3.03
C THR A 167 48.08 38.36 -4.07
N LEU A 168 47.44 38.28 -5.25
CA LEU A 168 47.58 39.27 -6.33
C LEU A 168 47.14 40.68 -5.90
N GLN A 169 46.20 40.81 -4.96
CA GLN A 169 45.70 42.10 -4.46
C GLN A 169 46.56 42.70 -3.35
N GLN A 170 47.26 41.87 -2.57
CA GLN A 170 47.90 42.29 -1.31
C GLN A 170 49.44 42.35 -1.37
N SER A 171 50.06 41.69 -2.35
CA SER A 171 51.53 41.57 -2.43
C SER A 171 52.07 42.31 -3.64
N GLU A 172 53.22 42.97 -3.48
CA GLU A 172 54.05 43.36 -4.63
C GLU A 172 54.70 42.10 -5.20
N LEU A 173 54.33 41.78 -6.44
CA LEU A 173 54.78 40.60 -7.17
C LEU A 173 55.56 41.05 -8.40
N ASP A 174 56.62 40.31 -8.72
CA ASP A 174 57.29 40.44 -10.01
C ASP A 174 56.38 39.96 -11.15
N GLU A 175 56.75 40.28 -12.39
CA GLU A 175 55.95 39.91 -13.56
C GLU A 175 55.89 38.39 -13.77
N ASP A 176 56.96 37.66 -13.44
CA ASP A 176 57.01 36.20 -13.55
C ASP A 176 56.00 35.52 -12.60
N GLN A 177 55.85 36.03 -11.37
CA GLN A 177 54.89 35.54 -10.38
C GLN A 177 53.46 35.90 -10.75
N LYS A 178 53.21 37.10 -11.29
CA LYS A 178 51.89 37.46 -11.82
C LYS A 178 51.48 36.54 -12.95
N GLU A 179 52.36 36.31 -13.92
CA GLU A 179 52.10 35.42 -15.06
C GLU A 179 51.82 33.99 -14.58
N LYS A 180 52.62 33.48 -13.64
CA LYS A 180 52.37 32.17 -13.01
C LYS A 180 51.00 32.08 -12.34
N TYR A 181 50.60 33.10 -11.58
CA TYR A 181 49.32 33.11 -10.88
C TYR A 181 48.12 33.21 -11.83
N ILE A 182 48.22 34.01 -12.89
CA ILE A 182 47.19 34.09 -13.94
C ILE A 182 47.02 32.73 -14.62
N ASN A 183 48.11 32.05 -14.97
CA ASN A 183 48.07 30.71 -15.57
C ASN A 183 47.41 29.67 -14.65
N ILE A 184 47.62 29.75 -13.33
CA ILE A 184 46.93 28.86 -12.39
C ILE A 184 45.43 29.17 -12.33
N ILE A 185 45.04 30.45 -12.29
CA ILE A 185 43.63 30.85 -12.31
C ILE A 185 42.93 30.35 -13.59
N GLU A 186 43.58 30.50 -14.75
CA GLU A 186 43.05 30.02 -16.02
C GLU A 186 42.83 28.50 -15.99
N LYS A 187 43.83 27.74 -15.52
CA LYS A 187 43.77 26.29 -15.42
C LYS A 187 42.62 25.81 -14.52
N GLU A 188 42.48 26.38 -13.32
CA GLU A 188 41.41 26.00 -12.39
C GLU A 188 40.02 26.43 -12.89
N SER A 189 39.93 27.57 -13.59
CA SER A 189 38.68 28.00 -14.25
C SER A 189 38.29 27.06 -15.39
N GLY A 190 39.27 26.62 -16.19
CA GLY A 190 39.07 25.61 -17.23
C GLY A 190 38.62 24.25 -16.66
N ARG A 191 39.19 23.83 -15.52
CA ARG A 191 38.77 22.63 -14.80
C ARG A 191 37.31 22.73 -14.32
N LEU A 192 36.92 23.85 -13.71
CA LEU A 192 35.53 24.09 -13.30
C LEU A 192 34.56 24.04 -14.48
N ALA A 193 34.91 24.64 -15.62
CA ALA A 193 34.10 24.58 -16.84
C ALA A 193 33.96 23.15 -17.37
N SER A 194 35.02 22.35 -17.31
CA SER A 194 34.98 20.93 -17.70
C SER A 194 34.07 20.12 -16.78
N LEU A 195 34.18 20.30 -15.47
CA LEU A 195 33.33 19.63 -14.48
C LEU A 195 31.85 19.99 -14.70
N SER A 196 31.53 21.27 -14.94
CA SER A 196 30.17 21.71 -15.23
C SER A 196 29.60 21.04 -16.48
N ARG A 197 30.39 20.91 -17.56
CA ARG A 197 29.97 20.18 -18.77
C ARG A 197 29.68 18.71 -18.48
N GLN A 198 30.54 18.04 -17.71
CA GLN A 198 30.33 16.64 -17.32
C GLN A 198 29.04 16.45 -16.53
N LEU A 199 28.74 17.36 -15.59
CA LEU A 199 27.49 17.32 -14.81
C LEU A 199 26.26 17.55 -15.69
N LEU A 200 26.33 18.48 -16.65
CA LEU A 200 25.24 18.71 -17.61
C LEU A 200 25.02 17.48 -18.50
N THR A 201 26.08 16.87 -19.01
CA THR A 201 26.00 15.62 -19.79
C THR A 201 25.34 14.51 -18.99
N LEU A 202 25.75 14.31 -17.73
CA LEU A 202 25.16 13.30 -16.86
C LEU A 202 23.66 13.56 -16.62
N ALA A 203 23.28 14.80 -16.31
CA ALA A 203 21.87 15.17 -16.11
C ALA A 203 21.02 15.03 -17.38
N SER A 204 21.61 15.19 -18.57
CA SER A 204 20.93 14.91 -19.83
C SER A 204 20.72 13.41 -20.06
N LEU A 205 21.71 12.57 -19.71
CA LEU A 205 21.60 11.11 -19.84
C LEU A 205 20.52 10.52 -18.92
N ASP A 206 20.39 11.02 -17.68
CA ASP A 206 19.34 10.57 -16.74
C ASP A 206 17.90 10.87 -17.22
N ASN A 207 17.72 11.84 -18.13
CA ASN A 207 16.42 12.18 -18.70
C ASN A 207 16.11 11.47 -20.02
N GLU A 208 17.07 10.74 -20.59
CA GLU A 208 16.98 10.16 -21.94
C GLU A 208 16.52 8.70 -21.95
N ASP A 209 15.31 8.44 -21.44
CA ASP A 209 14.52 7.24 -21.81
C ASP A 209 13.99 7.30 -23.27
N LYS A 210 14.41 8.28 -24.10
CA LYS A 210 13.75 8.57 -25.39
C LYS A 210 14.61 8.83 -26.63
N ILE A 211 15.95 8.81 -26.59
CA ILE A 211 16.75 9.08 -27.82
C ILE A 211 18.01 8.21 -27.97
N VAL A 212 17.99 6.95 -27.53
CA VAL A 212 18.98 5.99 -28.06
C VAL A 212 18.45 5.50 -29.40
N LYS A 213 18.91 6.11 -30.50
CA LYS A 213 18.66 5.60 -31.85
C LYS A 213 19.58 4.41 -32.09
N GLU A 214 19.07 3.22 -31.83
CA GLU A 214 19.75 1.99 -32.22
C GLU A 214 19.87 1.95 -33.75
N GLN A 215 21.10 1.93 -34.24
CA GLN A 215 21.42 1.75 -35.64
C GLN A 215 22.60 0.76 -35.75
N PRO A 216 22.66 -0.06 -36.81
CA PRO A 216 23.83 -0.90 -37.06
C PRO A 216 25.07 -0.01 -37.21
N VAL A 217 26.15 -0.34 -36.51
CA VAL A 217 27.41 0.42 -36.55
C VAL A 217 28.58 -0.51 -36.82
N ASP A 218 29.45 -0.10 -37.75
CA ASP A 218 30.70 -0.79 -38.01
C ASP A 218 31.73 -0.36 -36.96
N VAL A 219 31.88 -1.20 -35.93
CA VAL A 219 32.80 -0.99 -34.82
C VAL A 219 34.26 -0.93 -35.32
N GLN A 220 34.61 -1.69 -36.37
CA GLN A 220 35.97 -1.71 -36.89
C GLN A 220 36.32 -0.37 -37.54
N GLN A 221 35.40 0.20 -38.30
CA GLN A 221 35.56 1.51 -38.91
C GLN A 221 35.64 2.61 -37.85
N GLN A 222 34.77 2.59 -36.84
CA GLN A 222 34.82 3.57 -35.75
C GLN A 222 36.14 3.53 -34.97
N VAL A 223 36.61 2.33 -34.61
CA VAL A 223 37.88 2.17 -33.89
C VAL A 223 39.05 2.71 -34.72
N LYS A 224 39.08 2.44 -36.03
CA LYS A 224 40.11 3.01 -36.93
C LYS A 224 40.06 4.53 -36.97
N GLU A 225 38.88 5.12 -37.09
CA GLU A 225 38.71 6.57 -37.10
C GLU A 225 39.21 7.21 -35.80
N ILE A 226 38.85 6.64 -34.65
CA ILE A 226 39.30 7.13 -33.34
C ILE A 226 40.83 7.07 -33.23
N ILE A 227 41.45 5.97 -33.65
CA ILE A 227 42.92 5.81 -33.58
C ILE A 227 43.63 6.81 -34.49
N GLN A 228 43.07 7.09 -35.67
CA GLN A 228 43.57 8.11 -36.57
C GLN A 228 43.42 9.52 -35.99
N THR A 229 42.27 9.83 -35.38
CA THR A 229 42.03 11.12 -34.71
C THR A 229 43.01 11.34 -33.56
N LEU A 230 43.29 10.31 -32.78
CA LEU A 230 44.19 10.40 -31.62
C LEU A 230 45.68 10.39 -32.01
N ARG A 231 46.03 10.16 -33.29
CA ARG A 231 47.42 9.96 -33.78
C ARG A 231 48.44 10.90 -33.18
N PHE A 232 48.10 12.18 -33.10
CA PHE A 232 48.99 13.20 -32.58
C PHE A 232 49.35 12.96 -31.10
N GLU A 233 48.37 12.62 -30.26
CA GLU A 233 48.56 12.46 -28.82
C GLU A 233 49.42 11.24 -28.44
N TRP A 234 49.24 10.10 -29.12
CA TRP A 234 50.06 8.91 -28.82
C TRP A 234 51.46 8.99 -29.42
N GLN A 235 51.63 9.72 -30.53
CA GLN A 235 52.98 10.01 -31.05
C GLN A 235 53.76 10.96 -30.15
N GLU A 236 53.12 12.00 -29.61
CA GLU A 236 53.75 12.91 -28.65
C GLU A 236 54.20 12.17 -27.38
N LYS A 237 53.42 11.16 -26.95
CA LYS A 237 53.72 10.31 -25.80
C LYS A 237 54.63 9.10 -26.13
N ALA A 238 55.14 8.99 -27.35
CA ALA A 238 55.96 7.88 -27.83
C ALA A 238 55.33 6.48 -27.59
N LEU A 239 54.00 6.40 -27.67
CA LEU A 239 53.25 5.15 -27.51
C LEU A 239 53.11 4.44 -28.86
N TYR A 240 53.26 3.12 -28.86
CA TYR A 240 52.97 2.26 -30.02
C TYR A 240 51.62 1.59 -29.82
N ILE A 241 50.73 1.69 -30.82
CA ILE A 241 49.41 1.06 -30.80
C ILE A 241 49.38 -0.05 -31.85
N GLU A 242 49.16 -1.27 -31.38
CA GLU A 242 48.89 -2.45 -32.20
C GLU A 242 47.41 -2.83 -32.06
N ILE A 243 46.75 -3.09 -33.19
CA ILE A 243 45.33 -3.48 -33.21
C ILE A 243 45.26 -4.94 -33.67
N GLU A 244 44.93 -5.84 -32.76
CA GLU A 244 44.56 -7.21 -33.10
C GLU A 244 43.04 -7.37 -33.06
N GLY A 245 42.45 -7.81 -34.18
CA GLY A 245 41.03 -8.11 -34.26
C GLY A 245 40.76 -9.22 -35.26
N LYS A 246 39.96 -10.22 -34.87
CA LYS A 246 39.42 -11.23 -35.77
C LYS A 246 38.15 -10.67 -36.41
N ALA A 247 38.13 -10.58 -37.74
CA ALA A 247 36.91 -10.30 -38.49
C ALA A 247 36.03 -11.55 -38.46
N GLU A 248 35.14 -11.68 -37.48
CA GLU A 248 33.97 -12.55 -37.62
C GLU A 248 32.83 -11.71 -38.17
N HIS A 249 32.46 -11.97 -39.43
CA HIS A 249 31.22 -11.50 -40.01
C HIS A 249 30.05 -12.15 -39.25
N VAL A 250 29.24 -11.34 -38.58
CA VAL A 250 27.85 -11.66 -38.21
C VAL A 250 26.96 -10.54 -38.71
#